data_AF-A0A1F6T4D7-F1
#
_entry.id   AF-A0A1F6T4D7-F1
#
_cell.length_a   1.000
_cell.length_b   1.000
_cell.length_c   1.000
_cell.angle_alpha   90.00
_cell.angle_beta   90.00
_cell.angle_gamma   90.00
#
_symmetry.space_group_name_H-M   'P 1'
#
loop_
_entity.id
_entity.type
_entity.pdbx_description
1 polymer ?
#
loop_
_entity_poly.entity_id
_entity_poly.type
_entity_poly.pdbx_seq_one_letter_code
_entity_poly.pdbx_strand_id
1 'polypeptide(L)'
;MNISDFSVVTLEGANQSLSAYRGQVLLVVNVASECGFTPQYAGLEALYRRYRDKGFSVLGFPCNQFGGQEPGTAGEIREFCTTRYDISFPLFARIEVNGPDAHPLFQHLKHEQKGVLGTEAIKWNFTKFLVDR
;
A
#
# COMPACT_ATOMS: atom_id res chain seq x y z
N MET A 1 -6.18 2.02 17.77
CA MET A 1 -5.64 0.74 17.26
C MET A 1 -4.23 1.03 16.77
N ASN A 2 -3.31 0.09 16.90
CA ASN A 2 -1.98 0.21 16.33
C ASN A 2 -1.96 -0.52 14.98
N ILE A 3 -1.03 -0.16 14.11
CA ILE A 3 -0.88 -0.85 12.81
C ILE A 3 -0.66 -2.36 12.96
N SER A 4 -0.06 -2.79 14.09
CA SER A 4 0.17 -4.19 14.43
C SER A 4 -1.12 -5.02 14.66
N ASP A 5 -2.26 -4.36 14.90
CA ASP A 5 -3.53 -5.04 15.19
C ASP A 5 -4.21 -5.55 13.90
N PHE A 6 -3.75 -5.11 12.73
CA PHE A 6 -4.34 -5.46 11.45
C PHE A 6 -3.65 -6.70 10.83
N SER A 7 -4.44 -7.45 10.07
CA SER A 7 -3.95 -8.48 9.16
C SER A 7 -4.35 -8.11 7.73
N VAL A 8 -3.54 -8.55 6.78
CA VAL A 8 -3.68 -8.29 5.36
C VAL A 8 -3.44 -9.60 4.60
N VAL A 9 -3.90 -9.67 3.36
CA VAL A 9 -3.67 -10.84 2.50
C VAL A 9 -2.49 -10.53 1.57
N THR A 10 -1.49 -11.39 1.49
CA THR A 10 -0.38 -11.23 0.54
C THR A 10 -0.86 -11.42 -0.89
N LEU A 11 -0.04 -11.04 -1.87
CA LEU A 11 -0.39 -11.22 -3.28
C LEU A 11 -0.58 -12.71 -3.65
N GLU A 12 0.01 -13.63 -2.89
CA GLU A 12 -0.12 -15.09 -3.00
C GLU A 12 -1.35 -15.64 -2.28
N GLY A 13 -2.13 -14.81 -1.60
CA GLY A 13 -3.36 -15.21 -0.90
C GLY A 13 -3.16 -15.66 0.55
N ALA A 14 -1.97 -15.53 1.13
CA ALA A 14 -1.73 -15.88 2.52
C ALA A 14 -2.13 -14.74 3.47
N ASN A 15 -2.69 -15.06 4.64
CA ASN A 15 -2.90 -14.07 5.69
C ASN A 15 -1.57 -13.70 6.35
N GLN A 16 -1.29 -12.40 6.46
CA GLN A 16 -0.11 -11.84 7.11
C GLN A 16 -0.53 -10.79 8.14
N SER A 17 -0.15 -10.99 9.40
CA SER A 17 -0.30 -9.96 10.43
C SER A 17 0.73 -8.85 10.21
N LEU A 18 0.29 -7.59 10.34
CA LEU A 18 1.19 -6.44 10.28
C LEU A 18 2.09 -6.31 11.52
N SER A 19 1.85 -7.11 12.57
CA SER A 19 2.79 -7.25 13.68
C SER A 19 4.18 -7.77 13.25
N ALA A 20 4.27 -8.43 12.09
CA ALA A 20 5.53 -8.83 11.46
C ALA A 20 6.46 -7.65 11.15
N TYR A 21 5.93 -6.42 11.08
CA TYR A 21 6.68 -5.20 10.79
C TYR A 21 6.94 -4.34 12.03
N ARG A 22 6.70 -4.85 13.24
CA ARG A 22 6.90 -4.12 14.50
C ARG A 22 8.32 -3.56 14.61
N GLY A 23 8.44 -2.31 15.09
CA GLY A 23 9.73 -1.63 15.25
C GLY A 23 10.29 -1.04 13.95
N GLN A 24 9.58 -1.15 12.83
CA GLN A 24 9.92 -0.50 11.58
C GLN A 24 9.04 0.73 11.34
N VAL A 25 9.60 1.74 10.67
CA VAL A 25 8.81 2.83 10.09
C VAL A 25 8.16 2.32 8.81
N LEU A 26 6.86 2.53 8.64
CA LEU A 26 6.10 1.97 7.52
C LEU A 26 5.61 3.07 6.59
N LEU A 27 5.87 2.93 5.30
CA LEU A 27 5.26 3.72 4.25
C LEU A 27 4.16 2.89 3.58
N VAL A 28 2.92 3.10 4.02
CA VAL A 28 1.74 2.43 3.46
C VAL A 28 1.23 3.21 2.26
N VAL A 29 1.07 2.54 1.11
CA VAL A 29 0.73 3.19 -0.16
C VAL A 29 -0.37 2.42 -0.89
N ASN A 30 -1.45 3.08 -1.30
CA ASN A 30 -2.38 2.50 -2.28
C ASN A 30 -1.80 2.67 -3.68
N VAL A 31 -1.60 1.60 -4.43
CA VAL A 31 -0.86 1.61 -5.70
C VAL A 31 -1.74 1.20 -6.88
N ALA A 32 -1.30 1.56 -8.09
CA ALA A 32 -1.95 1.18 -9.34
C ALA A 32 -0.93 1.06 -10.49
N SER A 33 -1.24 0.24 -11.50
CA SER A 33 -0.39 -0.22 -12.58
C SER A 33 -0.66 0.57 -13.87
N GLU A 34 -1.89 1.03 -14.07
CA GLU A 34 -2.32 1.80 -15.25
C GLU A 34 -2.62 3.27 -14.91
N CYS A 35 -1.81 3.86 -14.03
CA CYS A 35 -1.96 5.24 -13.56
C CYS A 35 -0.85 6.13 -14.11
N GLY A 36 -1.14 7.41 -14.39
CA GLY A 36 -0.10 8.41 -14.70
C GLY A 36 0.95 8.59 -13.60
N PHE A 37 0.66 8.14 -12.38
CA PHE A 37 1.57 8.13 -11.24
C PHE A 37 2.29 6.80 -11.02
N THR A 38 2.02 5.77 -11.82
CA THR A 38 2.71 4.48 -11.76
C THR A 38 4.24 4.59 -11.79
N PRO A 39 4.88 5.56 -12.50
CA PRO A 39 6.32 5.76 -12.40
C PRO A 39 6.87 5.99 -10.97
N GLN A 40 6.01 6.35 -10.00
CA GLN A 40 6.40 6.48 -8.59
C GLN A 40 6.88 5.15 -7.96
N TYR A 41 6.54 4.00 -8.54
CA TYR A 41 7.09 2.70 -8.14
C TYR A 41 8.61 2.70 -8.04
N ALA A 42 9.31 3.32 -8.99
CA ALA A 42 10.77 3.42 -8.98
C ALA A 42 11.30 4.19 -7.75
N GLY A 43 10.60 5.26 -7.36
CA GLY A 43 10.96 6.03 -6.16
C GLY A 43 10.69 5.28 -4.87
N LEU A 44 9.57 4.55 -4.80
CA LEU A 44 9.22 3.69 -3.66
C LEU A 44 10.23 2.57 -3.48
N GLU A 45 10.62 1.91 -4.57
CA GLU A 45 11.64 0.85 -4.57
C GLU A 45 13.01 1.39 -4.14
N ALA A 46 13.42 2.55 -4.65
CA ALA A 46 14.67 3.19 -4.25
C ALA A 46 14.68 3.53 -2.75
N LEU A 47 13.56 4.02 -2.19
CA LEU A 47 13.43 4.25 -0.75
C LEU A 47 13.52 2.95 0.04
N TYR A 48 12.79 1.91 -0.38
CA TYR A 48 12.81 0.60 0.27
C TYR A 48 14.22 0.02 0.31
N ARG A 49 14.89 -0.08 -0.84
CA ARG A 49 16.28 -0.58 -0.92
C ARG A 49 17.24 0.20 -0.02
N ARG A 50 17.08 1.53 0.04
CA ARG A 50 17.98 2.40 0.81
C ARG A 50 17.80 2.26 2.33
N TYR A 51 16.58 2.00 2.80
CA TYR A 51 16.25 2.10 4.22
C TYR A 51 15.79 0.79 4.86
N ARG A 52 15.55 -0.29 4.10
CA ARG A 52 15.03 -1.56 4.67
C ARG A 52 15.87 -2.12 5.81
N ASP A 53 17.18 -2.09 5.66
CA ASP A 53 18.12 -2.59 6.69
C ASP A 53 18.25 -1.64 7.89
N LYS A 54 17.56 -0.48 7.85
CA LYS A 54 17.50 0.53 8.92
C LYS A 54 16.13 0.56 9.62
N GLY A 55 15.32 -0.48 9.42
CA GLY A 55 13.98 -0.59 10.01
C GLY A 55 12.95 0.27 9.29
N PHE A 56 12.87 0.14 7.96
CA PHE A 56 11.86 0.80 7.13
C PHE A 56 11.23 -0.20 6.16
N SER A 57 9.93 -0.14 5.95
CA SER A 57 9.27 -0.93 4.91
C SER A 57 8.28 -0.09 4.11
N VAL A 58 8.21 -0.35 2.81
CA VAL A 58 7.11 0.11 1.96
C VAL A 58 6.09 -1.02 1.88
N LEU A 59 4.82 -0.72 2.13
CA LEU A 59 3.72 -1.68 2.06
C LEU A 59 2.77 -1.23 0.95
N GLY A 60 2.79 -1.93 -0.18
CA GLY A 60 2.00 -1.58 -1.37
C GLY A 60 0.67 -2.34 -1.43
N PHE A 61 -0.42 -1.60 -1.56
CA PHE A 61 -1.79 -2.11 -1.60
C PHE A 61 -2.45 -1.75 -2.94
N PRO A 62 -2.52 -2.68 -3.91
CA PRO A 62 -3.23 -2.45 -5.16
C PRO A 62 -4.70 -2.07 -4.91
N CYS A 63 -5.21 -1.08 -5.64
CA CYS A 63 -6.59 -0.61 -5.47
C CYS A 63 -7.19 -0.14 -6.80
N ASN A 64 -8.38 -0.65 -7.16
CA ASN A 64 -9.01 -0.35 -8.44
C ASN A 64 -10.07 0.78 -8.37
N GLN A 65 -10.26 1.41 -7.21
CA GLN A 65 -11.29 2.43 -6.99
C GLN A 65 -11.07 3.74 -7.76
N PHE A 66 -9.86 3.96 -8.28
CA PHE A 66 -9.45 5.23 -8.88
C PHE A 66 -9.26 5.06 -10.38
N GLY A 67 -10.31 5.38 -11.13
CA GLY A 67 -10.30 5.33 -12.60
C GLY A 67 -10.17 3.93 -13.20
N GLY A 68 -10.38 2.86 -12.41
CA GLY A 68 -10.23 1.49 -12.91
C GLY A 68 -8.79 1.13 -13.28
N GLN A 69 -7.80 1.77 -12.65
CA GLN A 69 -6.37 1.70 -13.03
C GLN A 69 -5.60 0.51 -12.43
N GLU A 70 -6.30 -0.43 -11.79
CA GLU A 70 -5.76 -1.71 -11.30
C GLU A 70 -6.70 -2.89 -11.65
N PRO A 71 -6.98 -3.12 -12.96
CA PRO A 71 -7.95 -4.11 -13.39
C PRO A 71 -7.44 -5.55 -13.25
N GLY A 72 -6.11 -5.73 -13.27
CA GLY A 72 -5.44 -7.02 -13.30
C GLY A 72 -5.69 -7.91 -12.08
N THR A 73 -5.48 -9.21 -12.30
CA THR A 73 -5.41 -10.24 -11.27
C THR A 73 -4.13 -10.12 -10.45
N ALA A 74 -4.08 -10.78 -9.28
CA ALA A 74 -2.87 -10.79 -8.45
C ALA A 74 -1.61 -11.28 -9.21
N GLY A 75 -1.77 -12.23 -10.13
CA GLY A 75 -0.67 -12.72 -10.98
C GLY A 75 -0.17 -11.65 -11.94
N GLU A 76 -1.07 -10.96 -12.63
CA GLU A 76 -0.73 -9.88 -13.58
C GLU A 76 -0.11 -8.68 -12.87
N ILE A 77 -0.62 -8.32 -11.69
CA ILE A 77 -0.05 -7.23 -10.85
C ILE A 77 1.38 -7.56 -10.46
N ARG A 78 1.64 -8.81 -10.01
CA ARG A 78 2.98 -9.28 -9.66
C ARG A 78 3.93 -9.21 -10.84
N GLU A 79 3.50 -9.73 -11.98
CA GLU A 79 4.30 -9.74 -13.21
C GLU A 79 4.62 -8.31 -13.65
N PHE A 80 3.64 -7.41 -13.64
CA PHE A 80 3.85 -6.01 -13.97
C PHE A 80 4.89 -5.34 -13.05
N CYS A 81 4.71 -5.46 -11.73
CA CYS A 81 5.59 -4.80 -10.76
C CYS A 81 7.02 -5.34 -10.82
N THR A 82 7.19 -6.65 -10.98
CA THR A 82 8.51 -7.29 -11.05
C THR A 82 9.22 -7.02 -12.37
N THR A 83 8.55 -7.22 -13.51
CA THR A 83 9.19 -7.08 -14.83
C THR A 83 9.45 -5.62 -15.19
N ARG A 84 8.57 -4.69 -14.79
CA ARG A 84 8.64 -3.30 -15.24
C ARG A 84 9.44 -2.39 -14.31
N TYR A 85 9.40 -2.67 -13.01
CA TYR A 85 9.97 -1.80 -11.98
C TYR A 85 10.92 -2.52 -11.01
N ASP A 86 11.09 -3.84 -11.12
CA ASP A 86 11.95 -4.63 -10.23
C ASP A 86 11.61 -4.42 -8.74
N ILE A 87 10.29 -4.38 -8.46
CA ILE A 87 9.78 -4.16 -7.10
C ILE A 87 10.18 -5.32 -6.19
N SER A 88 10.79 -4.98 -5.06
CA SER A 88 11.17 -5.93 -4.00
C SER A 88 10.51 -5.65 -2.66
N PHE A 89 9.79 -4.53 -2.52
CA PHE A 89 8.97 -4.28 -1.33
C PHE A 89 7.70 -5.14 -1.29
N PRO A 90 7.14 -5.42 -0.08
CA PRO A 90 5.90 -6.17 0.07
C PRO A 90 4.70 -5.58 -0.70
N LEU A 91 4.12 -6.40 -1.58
CA LEU A 91 2.84 -6.16 -2.23
C LEU A 91 1.77 -7.09 -1.67
N PHE A 92 0.58 -6.56 -1.45
CA PHE A 92 -0.56 -7.28 -0.90
C PHE A 92 -1.64 -7.50 -1.94
N ALA A 93 -2.63 -8.33 -1.60
CA ALA A 93 -3.84 -8.49 -2.40
C ALA A 93 -4.55 -7.14 -2.58
N ARG A 94 -5.29 -7.04 -3.69
CA ARG A 94 -6.09 -5.86 -3.99
C ARG A 94 -7.11 -5.62 -2.89
N ILE A 95 -7.26 -4.36 -2.47
CA ILE A 95 -8.23 -3.94 -1.46
C ILE A 95 -8.97 -2.68 -1.87
N GLU A 96 -10.13 -2.47 -1.25
CA GLU A 96 -10.84 -1.20 -1.27
C GLU A 96 -10.29 -0.30 -0.14
N VAL A 97 -10.09 0.98 -0.42
CA VAL A 97 -9.54 1.95 0.54
C VAL A 97 -10.55 3.04 0.93
N ASN A 98 -11.63 3.18 0.15
CA ASN A 98 -12.77 4.07 0.38
C ASN A 98 -14.09 3.29 0.39
N GLY A 99 -15.16 3.94 0.85
CA GLY A 99 -16.50 3.34 0.90
C GLY A 99 -16.72 2.37 2.08
N PRO A 100 -17.90 1.74 2.14
CA PRO A 100 -18.28 0.83 3.23
C PRO A 100 -17.40 -0.42 3.29
N ASP A 101 -16.90 -0.88 2.14
CA ASP A 101 -16.05 -2.07 2.02
C ASP A 101 -14.56 -1.76 2.20
N ALA A 102 -14.20 -0.52 2.55
CA ALA A 102 -12.81 -0.14 2.77
C ALA A 102 -12.18 -1.04 3.83
N HIS A 103 -10.98 -1.54 3.56
CA HIS A 103 -10.26 -2.40 4.50
C HIS A 103 -10.05 -1.68 5.85
N PRO A 104 -10.23 -2.35 7.01
CA PRO A 104 -10.11 -1.72 8.33
C PRO A 104 -8.82 -0.94 8.56
N LEU A 105 -7.70 -1.43 8.00
CA LEU A 105 -6.42 -0.71 7.99
C LEU A 105 -6.57 0.70 7.40
N PHE A 106 -7.16 0.82 6.20
CA PHE A 106 -7.31 2.09 5.50
C PHE A 106 -8.38 2.97 6.13
N GLN A 107 -9.43 2.39 6.73
CA GLN A 107 -10.37 3.15 7.56
C GLN A 107 -9.63 3.83 8.73
N HIS A 108 -8.79 3.07 9.44
CA HIS A 108 -8.00 3.60 10.55
C HIS A 108 -6.99 4.66 10.10
N LEU A 109 -6.19 4.42 9.05
CA LEU A 109 -5.19 5.37 8.56
C LEU A 109 -5.80 6.72 8.15
N LYS A 110 -6.94 6.69 7.46
CA LYS A 110 -7.68 7.89 7.04
C LYS A 110 -8.27 8.65 8.22
N HIS A 111 -8.67 7.94 9.28
CA HIS A 111 -9.20 8.53 10.49
C HIS A 111 -8.11 9.24 11.32
N GLU A 112 -6.96 8.57 11.51
CA GLU A 112 -5.81 9.11 12.24
C GLU A 112 -5.20 10.31 11.51
N GLN A 113 -5.05 10.23 10.18
CA GLN A 113 -4.48 11.30 9.38
C GLN A 113 -5.46 11.74 8.29
N LYS A 114 -6.28 12.73 8.65
CA LYS A 114 -7.23 13.36 7.73
C LYS A 114 -6.50 14.20 6.69
N GLY A 115 -7.04 14.20 5.47
CA GLY A 115 -6.58 15.07 4.40
C GLY A 115 -7.03 16.52 4.56
N VAL A 116 -6.86 17.29 3.49
CA VAL A 116 -7.26 18.71 3.41
C VAL A 116 -8.73 18.87 3.83
N LEU A 117 -9.00 19.91 4.62
CA LEU A 117 -10.30 20.23 5.20
C LEU A 117 -10.90 19.10 6.06
N GLY A 118 -10.07 18.23 6.64
CA GLY A 118 -10.52 17.13 7.48
C GLY A 118 -11.17 15.99 6.72
N THR A 119 -10.97 15.92 5.39
CA THR A 119 -11.56 14.85 4.58
C THR A 119 -10.81 13.54 4.79
N GLU A 120 -11.54 12.47 5.12
CA GLU A 120 -10.96 11.14 5.31
C GLU A 120 -10.77 10.40 3.98
N ALA A 121 -11.53 10.72 2.94
CA ALA A 121 -11.46 9.99 1.67
C ALA A 121 -10.09 10.15 0.99
N ILE A 122 -9.46 9.02 0.65
CA ILE A 122 -8.29 8.98 -0.23
C ILE A 122 -8.69 9.53 -1.59
N LYS A 123 -7.93 10.49 -2.09
CA LYS A 123 -8.28 11.24 -3.30
C LYS A 123 -7.86 10.54 -4.58
N TRP A 124 -6.76 9.80 -4.55
CA TRP A 124 -6.22 9.15 -5.74
C TRP A 124 -5.24 8.00 -5.42
N ASN A 125 -4.82 7.31 -6.48
CA ASN A 125 -3.69 6.38 -6.47
C ASN A 125 -2.42 7.04 -5.93
N PHE A 126 -1.57 6.25 -5.28
CA PHE A 126 -0.29 6.65 -4.68
C PHE A 126 -0.39 7.63 -3.50
N THR A 127 -1.50 7.61 -2.76
CA THR A 127 -1.58 8.26 -1.44
C THR A 127 -0.71 7.49 -0.44
N LYS A 128 -0.03 8.20 0.44
CA LYS A 128 0.99 7.64 1.33
C LYS A 128 0.67 7.98 2.78
N PHE A 129 0.80 6.99 3.65
CA PHE A 129 0.78 7.17 5.10
C PHE A 129 2.14 6.74 5.65
N LEU A 130 2.81 7.63 6.37
CA LEU A 130 4.03 7.30 7.11
C LEU A 130 3.64 6.99 8.55
N VAL A 131 3.87 5.75 8.97
CA VAL A 131 3.51 5.25 10.29
C VAL A 131 4.80 5.01 11.07
N ASP A 132 4.87 5.57 12.28
CA ASP A 132 6.00 5.38 13.18
C ASP A 132 5.99 3.96 13.81
N ARG A 133 7.05 3.64 14.54
CA ARG A 133 7.41 2.31 15.06
C ARG A 133 6.48 1.77 16.14
#